data_AF-A0A7X9KIL2-F1
#
_entry.id   AF-A0A7X9KIL2-F1
#
_cell.length_a   1.000
_cell.length_b   1.000
_cell.length_c   1.000
_cell.angle_alpha   90.00
_cell.angle_beta   90.00
_cell.angle_gamma   90.00
#
_symmetry.space_group_name_H-M   'P 1'
#
loop_
_entity.id
_entity.type
_entity.pdbx_description
1 polymer ?
#
loop_
_entity_poly.entity_id
_entity_poly.type
_entity_poly.pdbx_seq_one_letter_code
_entity_poly.pdbx_strand_id
1 'polypeptide(L)' 'AARGVPTLDGLGAVGGGAHADHEFVLVDTMVARARLLAALIDRL' A
#
# COMPACT_ATOMS: atom_id res chain seq x y z
N ALA A 1 -11.29 0.55 10.16
CA ALA A 1 -12.41 1.50 10.03
C ALA A 1 -13.43 1.45 11.19
N ALA A 2 -14.10 0.33 11.50
CA ALA A 2 -15.26 0.35 12.42
C ALA A 2 -14.97 0.28 13.95
N ARG A 3 -13.75 -0.08 14.38
CA ARG A 3 -13.43 -0.30 15.81
C ARG A 3 -12.86 0.92 16.56
N GLY A 4 -12.92 2.11 15.96
CA GLY A 4 -12.31 3.32 16.55
C GLY A 4 -10.77 3.32 16.60
N VAL A 5 -10.12 2.32 16.01
CA VAL A 5 -8.66 2.25 15.88
C VAL A 5 -8.22 3.18 14.75
N PRO A 6 -7.28 4.12 14.99
CA PRO A 6 -6.69 4.93 13.93
C PRO A 6 -6.20 4.03 12.80
N THR A 7 -6.78 4.21 11.61
CA THR A 7 -6.47 3.38 10.44
C THR A 7 -5.83 4.29 9.40
N LEU A 8 -4.65 3.92 8.94
CA LEU A 8 -3.98 4.54 7.80
C LEU A 8 -4.22 3.69 6.56
N ASP A 9 -4.70 4.32 5.49
CA ASP A 9 -4.94 3.70 4.19
C ASP A 9 -3.89 4.18 3.16
N GLY A 10 -3.91 3.61 1.95
CA GLY A 10 -3.04 4.03 0.84
C GLY A 10 -1.63 3.44 0.86
N LEU A 11 -1.35 2.52 1.79
CA LEU A 11 -0.10 1.75 1.84
C LEU A 11 -0.12 0.51 0.92
N GLY A 12 -1.04 0.42 -0.04
CA GLY A 12 -1.10 -0.60 -1.10
C GLY A 12 -0.42 -0.16 -2.41
N ALA A 13 -0.17 -1.11 -3.32
CA ALA A 13 0.62 -0.93 -4.55
C ALA A 13 0.23 0.29 -5.40
N VAL A 14 1.20 0.86 -6.13
CA VAL A 14 0.92 1.86 -7.16
C VAL A 14 0.62 1.12 -8.46
N GLY A 15 -0.47 1.49 -9.11
CA GLY A 15 -1.00 0.75 -10.24
C GLY A 15 -2.33 1.33 -10.73
N GLY A 16 -3.04 0.56 -11.53
CA GLY A 16 -4.33 0.96 -12.08
C GLY A 16 -5.18 -0.23 -12.49
N GLY A 17 -6.42 0.05 -12.89
CA GLY A 17 -7.35 -0.98 -13.35
C GLY A 17 -7.86 -1.90 -12.25
N ALA A 18 -7.92 -1.43 -10.99
CA ALA A 18 -8.42 -2.23 -9.87
C ALA A 18 -9.79 -2.85 -10.23
N HIS A 19 -9.89 -4.18 -10.11
CA HIS A 19 -11.06 -4.98 -10.50
C HIS A 19 -11.33 -5.09 -12.01
N ALA A 20 -10.32 -4.97 -12.87
CA ALA A 20 -10.44 -5.15 -14.32
C ALA A 20 -9.40 -6.14 -14.88
N ASP A 21 -9.65 -6.67 -16.08
CA ASP A 21 -8.71 -7.59 -16.78
C ASP A 21 -7.32 -6.96 -17.03
N HIS A 22 -7.26 -5.63 -17.03
CA HIS A 22 -6.04 -4.85 -17.18
C HIS A 22 -5.53 -4.30 -15.84
N GLU A 23 -5.85 -4.94 -14.71
CA GLU A 23 -5.27 -4.59 -13.41
C GLU A 23 -3.75 -4.78 -13.44
N PHE A 24 -3.00 -3.77 -13.00
CA PHE A 24 -1.54 -3.81 -13.00
C PHE A 24 -0.93 -3.02 -11.83
N VAL A 25 0.33 -3.31 -11.54
CA VAL A 25 1.17 -2.55 -10.61
C VAL A 25 2.45 -2.06 -11.30
N LEU A 26 2.96 -0.91 -10.87
CA LEU A 26 4.27 -0.39 -11.29
C LEU A 26 5.38 -1.01 -10.44
N VAL A 27 6.12 -1.96 -11.01
CA VAL A 27 7.11 -2.79 -10.29
C VAL A 27 8.24 -1.96 -9.67
N ASP A 28 8.71 -0.94 -10.38
CA ASP A 28 9.77 -0.04 -9.93
C ASP A 28 9.42 0.75 -8.65
N THR A 29 8.13 0.93 -8.37
CA THR A 29 7.66 1.59 -7.15
C THR A 29 7.70 0.68 -5.92
N MET A 30 7.63 -0.64 -6.09
CA MET A 30 7.32 -1.58 -5.01
C MET A 30 8.39 -1.63 -3.91
N VAL A 31 9.66 -1.46 -4.28
CA VAL A 31 10.77 -1.47 -3.30
C VAL A 31 10.66 -0.31 -2.31
N ALA A 32 10.41 0.91 -2.80
CA ALA A 32 10.26 2.08 -1.93
C ALA A 32 9.05 1.93 -1.00
N ARG A 33 7.96 1.36 -1.51
CA ARG A 33 6.75 1.12 -0.73
C ARG A 33 6.93 0.09 0.38
N ALA A 34 7.61 -1.02 0.08
CA ALA A 34 7.92 -2.04 1.08
C ALA A 34 8.80 -1.48 2.21
N ARG A 35 9.79 -0.65 1.86
CA ARG A 35 10.64 0.06 2.83
C ARG A 35 9.85 1.03 3.70
N LEU A 36 8.91 1.79 3.11
CA LEU A 36 8.05 2.68 3.87
C LEU A 36 7.19 1.91 4.89
N LEU A 37 6.55 0.82 4.46
CA LEU A 37 5.74 -0.01 5.37
C LEU A 37 6.59 -0.60 6.50
N ALA A 38 7.76 -1.14 6.19
CA ALA A 38 8.69 -1.65 7.19
C ALA A 38 9.08 -0.57 8.20
N ALA A 39 9.48 0.61 7.72
CA ALA A 39 9.85 1.73 8.58
C ALA A 39 8.69 2.24 9.45
N LEU A 40 7.45 2.19 8.96
CA LEU A 40 6.27 2.52 9.76
C LEU A 40 6.05 1.49 10.86
N ILE A 41 6.15 0.20 10.55
CA ILE A 41 6.02 -0.88 11.54
C ILE A 41 7.11 -0.78 12.60
N ASP A 42 8.37 -0.52 12.20
CA ASP A 42 9.50 -0.37 13.13
C ASP A 42 9.36 0.83 14.08
N ARG A 43 8.48 1.79 13.75
CA ARG A 43 8.24 3.02 14.54
C ARG A 43 6.99 2.95 15.42
N LEU A 44 6.20 1.88 15.32
CA LEU A 44 5.02 1.63 16.16
C LEU A 44 5.40 0.88 17.44
#